data_AF-A0A7K8VKY3-F1
#
_entry.id   AF-A0A7K8VKY3-F1
#
_cell.length_a   1.000
_cell.length_b   1.000
_cell.length_c   1.000
_cell.angle_alpha   90.00
_cell.angle_beta   90.00
_cell.angle_gamma   90.00
#
_symmetry.space_group_name_H-M   'P 1'
#
loop_
_entity.id
_entity.type
_entity.pdbx_description
1 polymer ?
#
loop_
_entity_poly.entity_id
_entity_poly.type
_entity_poly.pdbx_seq_one_letter_code
_entity_poly.pdbx_strand_id
1 'polypeptide(L)'
;GRFRYLKECSSKSDAECTCKEGYRCSGDGCSRCDRSCGVGQENSGSGCQTCRYGTFNDQPNGSCKNWTKCSVNQVLEPGTAAKDVICKPTSHNPTLVATLPT
;
A
#
# COMPACT_ATOMS: atom_id res chain seq x y z
N GLY A 1 -3.24 -26.56 6.87
CA GLY A 1 -4.16 -25.44 6.55
C GLY A 1 -3.53 -24.08 6.83
N ARG A 2 -4.07 -23.02 6.21
CA ARG A 2 -3.65 -21.61 6.37
C ARG A 2 -4.26 -20.92 7.61
N PHE A 3 -5.32 -21.51 8.15
CA PHE A 3 -6.02 -21.03 9.35
C PHE A 3 -5.38 -21.55 10.65
N ARG A 4 -5.63 -20.82 11.73
CA ARG A 4 -5.40 -21.19 13.13
C ARG A 4 -6.59 -20.73 13.98
N TYR A 5 -6.82 -21.39 15.11
CA TYR A 5 -7.82 -20.92 16.06
C TYR A 5 -7.37 -19.61 16.70
N LEU A 6 -8.24 -18.62 16.64
CA LEU A 6 -8.19 -17.43 17.50
C LEU A 6 -8.91 -17.73 18.82
N LYS A 7 -10.03 -18.47 18.72
CA LYS A 7 -10.83 -18.93 19.85
C LYS A 7 -11.32 -20.34 19.57
N GLU A 8 -11.19 -21.23 20.55
CA GLU A 8 -11.71 -22.58 20.44
C GLU A 8 -13.24 -22.62 20.56
N CYS A 9 -13.83 -23.69 20.04
CA CYS A 9 -15.28 -23.92 20.16
C CYS A 9 -15.65 -24.21 21.63
N SER A 10 -16.83 -23.77 22.03
CA SER A 10 -17.42 -24.11 23.34
C SER A 10 -18.88 -24.51 23.18
N SER A 11 -19.50 -25.05 24.23
CA SER A 11 -20.93 -25.38 24.23
C SER A 11 -21.86 -24.18 24.02
N LYS A 12 -21.34 -22.95 24.12
CA LYS A 12 -22.11 -21.70 23.99
C LYS A 12 -21.68 -20.82 22.81
N SER A 13 -20.60 -21.17 22.11
CA SER A 13 -20.07 -20.35 21.03
C SER A 13 -19.27 -21.15 20.04
N ASP A 14 -19.43 -20.83 18.76
CA ASP A 14 -18.59 -21.37 17.69
C ASP A 14 -17.12 -20.95 17.85
N ALA A 15 -16.24 -21.72 17.21
CA ALA A 15 -14.82 -21.38 17.13
C ALA A 15 -14.60 -20.17 16.21
N GLU A 16 -13.64 -19.32 16.57
CA GLU A 16 -13.21 -18.19 15.75
C GLU A 16 -11.85 -18.51 15.15
N CYS A 17 -11.72 -18.29 13.84
CA CYS A 17 -10.50 -18.59 13.09
C CYS A 17 -9.77 -17.31 12.69
N THR A 18 -8.46 -17.41 12.60
CA THR A 18 -7.59 -16.38 12.01
C THR A 18 -6.54 -17.04 11.13
N CYS A 19 -5.72 -16.24 10.46
CA CYS A 19 -4.66 -16.73 9.59
C CYS A 19 -3.35 -16.96 10.36
N LYS A 20 -2.54 -17.89 9.86
CA LYS A 20 -1.15 -18.07 10.31
C LYS A 20 -0.28 -16.90 9.88
N GLU A 21 0.87 -16.76 10.53
CA GLU A 21 1.90 -15.79 10.13
C GLU A 21 2.22 -15.86 8.63
N GLY A 22 2.41 -14.70 8.01
CA GLY A 22 2.57 -14.55 6.56
C GLY A 22 1.27 -14.57 5.74
N TYR A 23 0.10 -14.65 6.40
CA TYR A 23 -1.21 -14.55 5.77
C TYR A 23 -2.08 -13.53 6.51
N ARG A 24 -3.05 -12.96 5.80
CA ARG A 24 -4.05 -12.04 6.34
C ARG A 24 -5.45 -12.52 6.06
N CYS A 25 -6.36 -12.19 6.96
CA CYS A 25 -7.78 -12.41 6.76
C CYS A 25 -8.30 -11.59 5.58
N SER A 26 -9.07 -12.23 4.71
CA SER A 26 -9.81 -11.57 3.64
C SER A 26 -11.19 -12.20 3.45
N GLY A 27 -12.14 -11.41 2.93
CA GLY A 27 -13.55 -11.79 2.88
C GLY A 27 -14.26 -11.68 4.24
N ASP A 28 -15.57 -11.85 4.23
CA ASP A 28 -16.40 -11.76 5.43
C ASP A 28 -15.98 -12.82 6.45
N GLY A 29 -15.85 -12.40 7.71
CA GLY A 29 -15.51 -13.29 8.83
C GLY A 29 -14.17 -14.02 8.71
N CYS A 30 -13.19 -13.49 7.97
CA CYS A 30 -11.93 -14.20 7.68
C CYS A 30 -12.17 -15.53 6.96
N SER A 31 -13.12 -15.60 6.03
CA SER A 31 -13.38 -16.82 5.24
C SER A 31 -12.21 -17.25 4.34
N ARG A 32 -11.24 -16.35 4.08
CA ARG A 32 -10.03 -16.63 3.30
C ARG A 32 -8.78 -16.12 4.01
N CYS A 33 -7.67 -16.82 3.77
CA CYS A 33 -6.32 -16.39 4.15
C CYS A 33 -5.51 -16.10 2.91
N ASP A 34 -5.47 -14.82 2.54
CA ASP A 34 -4.62 -14.34 1.45
C ASP A 34 -3.20 -14.14 1.94
N ARG A 35 -2.25 -14.25 1.01
CA ARG A 35 -0.84 -14.05 1.35
C ARG A 35 -0.62 -12.60 1.73
N SER A 36 0.11 -12.37 2.82
CA SER A 36 0.53 -11.02 3.18
C SER A 36 1.65 -10.58 2.23
N CYS A 37 1.52 -9.41 1.62
CA CYS A 37 2.49 -8.86 0.68
C CYS A 37 3.32 -7.75 1.34
N GLY A 38 4.60 -7.71 0.99
CA GLY A 38 5.53 -6.73 1.53
C GLY A 38 5.41 -5.36 0.86
N VAL A 39 6.22 -4.43 1.35
CA VAL A 39 6.46 -3.14 0.68
C VAL A 39 6.96 -3.39 -0.74
N GLY A 40 6.44 -2.61 -1.67
CA GLY A 40 6.68 -2.71 -3.11
C GLY A 40 6.03 -3.90 -3.80
N GLN A 41 5.09 -4.56 -3.13
CA GLN A 41 4.26 -5.61 -3.70
C GLN A 41 2.78 -5.32 -3.47
N GLU A 42 1.93 -5.89 -4.32
CA GLU A 42 0.48 -5.92 -4.15
C GLU A 42 -0.03 -7.35 -4.27
N ASN A 43 -1.22 -7.61 -3.70
CA ASN A 43 -1.86 -8.89 -3.86
C ASN A 43 -2.55 -8.97 -5.23
N SER A 44 -2.04 -9.83 -6.10
CA SER A 44 -2.75 -10.26 -7.32
C SER A 44 -3.57 -11.52 -7.02
N GLY A 45 -4.54 -11.87 -7.87
CA GLY A 45 -5.28 -13.14 -7.73
C GLY A 45 -4.37 -14.39 -7.70
N SER A 46 -3.15 -14.29 -8.22
CA SER A 46 -2.09 -15.31 -8.19
C SER A 46 -1.13 -15.22 -7.00
N GLY A 47 -1.30 -14.24 -6.10
CA GLY A 47 -0.43 -13.98 -4.95
C GLY A 47 0.32 -12.64 -5.06
N CYS A 48 1.34 -12.45 -4.23
CA CYS A 48 2.07 -11.19 -4.18
C CYS A 48 2.89 -10.94 -5.45
N GLN A 49 2.65 -9.82 -6.11
CA GLN A 49 3.36 -9.37 -7.29
C GLN A 49 4.07 -8.05 -6.98
N THR A 50 5.30 -7.90 -7.45
CA THR A 50 6.02 -6.62 -7.38
C THR A 50 5.30 -5.54 -8.18
N CYS A 51 5.29 -4.30 -7.66
CA CYS A 51 4.73 -3.17 -8.37
C CYS A 51 5.37 -2.99 -9.74
N ARG A 52 4.52 -2.75 -10.74
CA ARG A 52 4.96 -2.52 -12.12
C ARG A 52 5.74 -1.22 -12.21
N TYR A 53 6.61 -1.12 -13.21
CA TYR A 53 7.31 0.13 -13.50
C TYR A 53 6.32 1.28 -13.69
N GLY A 54 6.59 2.43 -13.07
CA GLY A 54 5.65 3.55 -13.01
C GLY A 54 4.74 3.54 -11.78
N THR A 55 4.84 2.53 -10.91
CA THR A 55 4.03 2.41 -9.69
C THR A 55 4.88 2.04 -8.47
N PHE A 56 4.37 2.36 -7.28
CA PHE A 56 4.98 2.02 -6.00
C PHE A 56 3.94 1.62 -4.95
N ASN A 57 4.37 0.91 -3.92
CA ASN A 57 3.59 0.69 -2.70
C ASN A 57 4.54 0.79 -1.50
N ASP A 58 4.32 1.78 -0.64
CA ASP A 58 5.12 2.07 0.55
C ASP A 58 4.62 1.35 1.82
N GLN A 59 3.52 0.59 1.72
CA GLN A 59 2.88 -0.07 2.85
C GLN A 59 2.72 -1.59 2.66
N PRO A 60 2.87 -2.41 3.71
CA PRO A 60 2.56 -3.83 3.61
C PRO A 60 1.06 -4.02 3.31
N ASN A 61 0.75 -5.00 2.47
CA ASN A 61 -0.61 -5.31 2.03
C ASN A 61 -1.36 -4.16 1.33
N GLY A 62 -0.64 -3.10 0.96
CA GLY A 62 -1.17 -2.03 0.12
C GLY A 62 -1.33 -2.46 -1.34
N SER A 63 -1.90 -1.56 -2.14
CA SER A 63 -1.98 -1.67 -3.59
C SER A 63 -0.93 -0.75 -4.23
N CYS A 64 -0.43 -1.12 -5.41
CA CYS A 64 0.50 -0.28 -6.14
C CYS A 64 -0.22 0.97 -6.67
N LYS A 65 0.36 2.15 -6.40
CA LYS A 65 -0.11 3.47 -6.82
C LYS A 65 0.83 4.03 -7.87
N ASN A 66 0.33 4.87 -8.77
CA ASN A 66 1.19 5.53 -9.76
C ASN A 66 2.21 6.44 -9.09
N TRP A 67 3.40 6.52 -9.67
CA TRP A 67 4.41 7.50 -9.26
C TRP A 67 3.92 8.94 -9.46
N THR A 68 4.34 9.82 -8.57
CA THR A 68 4.20 11.27 -8.73
C THR A 68 4.92 11.72 -10.01
N LYS A 69 4.22 12.52 -10.82
CA LYS A 69 4.77 13.09 -12.05
C LYS A 69 5.48 14.42 -11.76
N CYS A 70 6.80 14.43 -11.87
CA CYS A 70 7.57 15.67 -11.83
C CYS A 70 7.60 16.36 -13.20
N SER A 71 7.79 17.69 -13.20
CA SER A 71 8.12 18.43 -14.41
C SER A 71 9.45 17.98 -15.02
N VAL A 72 9.67 18.28 -16.31
CA VAL A 72 10.88 17.90 -17.05
C VAL A 72 12.16 18.32 -16.28
N ASN A 73 13.09 17.39 -16.08
CA ASN A 73 14.35 17.58 -15.34
C ASN A 73 14.21 17.99 -13.85
N GLN A 74 13.03 17.81 -13.26
CA GLN A 74 12.74 18.09 -11.83
C GLN A 74 12.66 16.83 -10.97
N VAL A 75 13.10 15.66 -11.45
CA VAL A 75 13.24 14.47 -10.60
C VAL A 75 14.50 14.61 -9.75
N LEU A 76 14.36 14.50 -8.43
CA LEU A 76 15.47 14.46 -7.46
C LEU A 76 15.86 13.02 -7.15
N GLU A 77 14.88 12.18 -6.83
CA GLU A 77 15.07 10.73 -6.63
C GLU A 77 14.10 9.96 -7.54
N PRO A 78 14.59 8.95 -8.28
CA PRO A 78 13.73 8.12 -9.11
C PRO A 78 12.83 7.24 -8.24
N GLY A 79 11.62 6.99 -8.72
CA GLY A 79 10.68 6.08 -8.10
C GLY A 79 11.17 4.64 -8.17
N THR A 80 10.73 3.83 -7.22
CA THR A 80 10.98 2.38 -7.18
C THR A 80 9.67 1.65 -6.93
N ALA A 81 9.68 0.31 -6.91
CA ALA A 81 8.51 -0.43 -6.48
C ALA A 81 8.09 -0.09 -5.04
N ALA A 82 9.03 0.28 -4.17
CA ALA A 82 8.78 0.53 -2.74
C ALA A 82 8.57 2.01 -2.39
N LYS A 83 8.98 2.94 -3.26
CA LYS A 83 9.01 4.37 -2.97
C LYS A 83 8.54 5.18 -4.18
N ASP A 84 7.87 6.28 -3.89
CA ASP A 84 7.49 7.25 -4.91
C ASP A 84 8.70 8.01 -5.47
N VAL A 85 8.50 8.67 -6.61
CA VAL A 85 9.42 9.68 -7.15
C VAL A 85 9.42 10.91 -6.24
N ILE A 86 10.61 11.43 -5.92
CA ILE A 86 10.75 12.71 -5.22
C ILE A 86 11.07 13.80 -6.25
N CYS A 87 10.22 14.82 -6.33
CA CYS A 87 10.46 15.98 -7.17
C CYS A 87 11.31 17.03 -6.44
N LYS A 88 12.07 17.81 -7.20
CA LYS A 88 12.71 19.03 -6.69
C LYS A 88 11.61 19.97 -6.16
N PRO A 89 11.85 20.64 -5.01
CA PRO A 89 10.94 21.68 -4.55
C PRO A 89 10.84 22.75 -5.63
N THR A 90 9.63 23.07 -6.07
CA THR A 90 9.44 24.29 -6.83
C THR A 90 9.82 25.42 -5.88
N SER A 91 10.83 26.21 -6.25
CA SER A 91 11.08 27.48 -5.58
C SER A 91 9.90 28.40 -5.88
N HIS A 92 8.77 28.19 -5.20
CA HIS A 92 7.76 29.22 -5.06
C HIS A 92 8.45 30.34 -4.32
N ASN A 93 8.99 31.29 -5.07
CA ASN A 93 9.33 32.59 -4.53
C ASN A 93 8.00 33.14 -3.96
N PRO A 94 7.84 33.36 -2.65
CA PRO A 94 6.66 34.04 -2.13
C PRO A 94 6.82 35.53 -2.44
N THR A 95 6.71 35.86 -3.72
CA THR A 95 6.75 37.24 -4.19
C THR A 95 5.78 37.32 -5.34
N LEU A 96 4.54 37.65 -5.00
CA LEU A 96 3.52 38.38 -5.79
C LEU A 96 2.13 38.08 -5.19
N VAL A 97 1.96 38.36 -3.89
CA VAL A 97 0.68 38.85 -3.39
C VAL A 97 0.95 40.23 -2.82
N ALA A 98 1.26 41.14 -3.72
CA ALA A 98 1.19 42.56 -3.45
C ALA A 98 0.32 43.17 -4.56
N THR A 99 -0.70 43.91 -4.12
CA THR A 99 -1.53 44.87 -4.86
C THR A 99 -2.52 44.34 -5.90
N LEU A 100 -3.83 44.48 -5.62
CA LEU A 100 -4.56 45.71 -5.97
C LEU A 100 -5.90 45.84 -5.19
N PRO A 101 -6.30 47.03 -4.73
CA PRO A 101 -7.61 47.29 -4.11
C PRO A 101 -8.67 47.64 -5.16
N THR A 102 -9.95 47.42 -4.84
CA THR A 102 -11.08 48.18 -5.41
C THR A 102 -12.15 48.34 -4.34
#